data_AF-A0A2N0DAT2-F1
#
_entry.id   AF-A0A2N0DAT2-F1
#
_cell.length_a   1.000
_cell.length_b   1.000
_cell.length_c   1.000
_cell.angle_alpha   90.00
_cell.angle_beta   90.00
_cell.angle_gamma   90.00
#
_symmetry.space_group_name_H-M   'P 1'
#
loop_
_entity.id
_entity.type
_entity.pdbx_description
1 polymer ?
#
loop_
_entity_poly.entity_id
_entity_poly.type
_entity_poly.pdbx_seq_one_letter_code
_entity_poly.pdbx_strand_id
1 'polypeptide(L)'
;MSCWKSWNDNSNGIAAVAAIVGLFVSGAGFWFGYHQLQETSRALQASNSYSIQKDARELNEKLQENGNIDKLMSGQIPVDDKVRAYQDLWAMFNFYLSVFRQQQADGIPESFAKSFSADFCGFVRSPPISAAWDEMVQQKRIGNAHTTMRIQWCSA
;
A
#
# COMPACT_ATOMS: atom_id res chain seq x y z
N MET A 1 -17.12 0.32 73.05
CA MET A 1 -17.51 0.03 71.66
C MET A 1 -17.76 1.35 70.91
N SER A 2 -16.72 2.04 70.42
CA SER A 2 -16.91 3.29 69.65
C SER A 2 -15.73 3.65 68.74
N CYS A 3 -15.02 2.67 68.19
CA CYS A 3 -13.92 2.94 67.25
C CYS A 3 -14.09 2.31 65.86
N TRP A 4 -15.13 1.49 65.65
CA TRP A 4 -15.31 0.76 64.38
C TRP A 4 -16.24 1.44 63.37
N LYS A 5 -16.95 2.49 63.76
CA LYS A 5 -17.91 3.18 62.88
C LYS A 5 -17.29 4.32 62.06
N SER A 6 -16.11 4.82 62.44
CA SER A 6 -15.51 6.02 61.82
C SER A 6 -14.57 5.72 60.63
N TRP A 7 -14.31 4.45 60.31
CA TRP A 7 -13.42 4.06 59.20
C TRP A 7 -14.16 3.73 57.90
N ASN A 8 -15.49 3.60 57.95
CA ASN A 8 -16.30 3.17 56.80
C ASN A 8 -16.81 4.33 55.94
N ASP A 9 -16.87 5.55 56.49
CA ASP A 9 -17.38 6.72 55.76
C ASP A 9 -16.28 7.44 54.95
N ASN A 10 -15.00 7.24 55.31
CA ASN A 10 -13.85 7.82 54.59
C ASN A 10 -13.27 6.89 53.51
N SER A 11 -13.49 5.57 53.59
CA SER A 11 -13.00 4.63 52.58
C SER A 11 -13.77 4.73 51.25
N ASN A 12 -15.05 5.11 51.31
CA ASN A 12 -15.90 5.25 50.12
C ASN A 12 -15.52 6.48 49.27
N GLY A 13 -15.09 7.59 49.90
CA GLY A 13 -14.62 8.78 49.20
C GLY A 13 -13.26 8.57 48.51
N ILE A 14 -12.33 7.87 49.17
CA ILE A 14 -10.99 7.61 48.63
C ILE A 14 -11.04 6.54 47.52
N ALA A 15 -11.86 5.49 47.68
CA ALA A 15 -12.06 4.49 46.63
C ALA A 15 -12.71 5.07 45.37
N ALA A 16 -13.67 5.99 45.52
CA ALA A 16 -14.29 6.69 44.39
C ALA A 16 -13.30 7.61 43.66
N VAL A 17 -12.46 8.35 44.38
CA VAL A 17 -11.43 9.22 43.79
C VAL A 17 -10.33 8.39 43.10
N ALA A 18 -9.90 7.28 43.69
CA ALA A 18 -8.93 6.37 43.09
C ALA A 18 -9.46 5.71 41.81
N ALA A 19 -10.75 5.34 41.77
CA ALA A 19 -11.38 4.79 40.58
C ALA A 19 -11.52 5.82 39.45
N ILE A 20 -11.83 7.08 39.77
CA ILE A 20 -11.91 8.19 38.80
C ILE A 20 -10.52 8.52 38.25
N VAL A 21 -9.49 8.66 39.11
CA VAL A 21 -8.11 8.88 38.67
C VAL A 21 -7.59 7.70 37.86
N GLY A 22 -7.92 6.46 38.24
CA GLY A 22 -7.61 5.26 37.46
C GLY A 22 -8.23 5.29 36.06
N LEU A 23 -9.48 5.73 35.90
CA LEU A 23 -10.14 5.92 34.61
C LEU A 23 -9.48 7.03 33.76
N PHE A 24 -9.04 8.14 34.38
CA PHE A 24 -8.33 9.21 33.69
C PHE A 24 -6.92 8.80 33.23
N VAL A 25 -6.16 8.08 34.06
CA VAL A 25 -4.83 7.56 33.71
C VAL A 25 -4.95 6.48 32.63
N SER A 26 -5.97 5.63 32.71
CA SER A 26 -6.27 4.62 31.68
C SER A 26 -6.67 5.28 30.36
N GLY A 27 -7.60 6.24 30.39
CA GLY A 27 -8.05 6.99 29.21
C GLY A 27 -6.95 7.80 28.55
N ALA A 28 -6.08 8.46 29.34
CA ALA A 28 -4.90 9.14 28.84
C ALA A 28 -3.89 8.15 28.21
N GLY A 29 -3.69 6.98 28.84
CA GLY A 29 -2.84 5.92 28.29
C GLY A 29 -3.33 5.38 26.93
N PHE A 30 -4.64 5.16 26.79
CA PHE A 30 -5.24 4.78 25.50
C PHE A 30 -5.17 5.91 24.47
N TRP A 31 -5.32 7.17 24.87
CA TRP A 31 -5.18 8.33 24.00
C TRP A 31 -3.74 8.51 23.48
N PHE A 32 -2.74 8.43 24.36
CA PHE A 32 -1.33 8.48 23.97
C PHE A 32 -0.93 7.28 23.11
N GLY A 33 -1.41 6.07 23.43
CA GLY A 33 -1.21 4.89 22.59
C GLY A 33 -1.86 5.03 21.21
N TYR A 34 -3.06 5.59 21.13
CA TYR A 34 -3.74 5.88 19.86
C TYR A 34 -2.97 6.90 19.02
N HIS A 35 -2.51 7.99 19.62
CA HIS A 35 -1.65 8.97 18.93
C HIS A 35 -0.33 8.35 18.46
N GLN A 36 0.29 7.49 19.26
CA GLN A 36 1.52 6.80 18.89
C GLN A 36 1.31 5.82 17.74
N LEU A 37 0.19 5.11 17.71
CA LEU A 37 -0.19 4.23 16.60
C LEU A 37 -0.44 5.02 15.32
N GLN A 38 -1.07 6.20 15.41
CA GLN A 38 -1.27 7.07 14.26
C GLN A 38 0.05 7.62 13.70
N GLU A 39 0.94 8.12 14.55
CA GLU A 39 2.24 8.64 14.11
C GLU A 39 3.16 7.52 13.58
N THR A 40 3.10 6.33 14.19
CA THR A 40 3.82 5.14 13.71
C THR A 40 3.27 4.67 12.37
N SER A 41 1.95 4.65 12.20
CA SER A 41 1.28 4.32 10.93
C SER A 41 1.69 5.32 9.83
N ARG A 42 1.71 6.62 10.14
CA ARG A 42 2.17 7.66 9.21
C ARG A 42 3.65 7.50 8.85
N ALA A 43 4.51 7.21 9.82
CA ALA A 43 5.93 6.97 9.59
C ALA A 43 6.16 5.72 8.73
N LEU A 44 5.43 4.64 8.98
CA LEU A 44 5.47 3.42 8.17
C LEU A 44 4.99 3.68 6.74
N GLN A 45 3.87 4.40 6.58
CA GLN A 45 3.36 4.80 5.26
C GLN A 45 4.39 5.64 4.49
N ALA A 46 5.01 6.62 5.14
CA ALA A 46 6.05 7.44 4.52
C ALA A 46 7.29 6.61 4.13
N SER A 47 7.73 5.69 4.98
CA SER A 47 8.83 4.77 4.69
C SER A 47 8.52 3.86 3.51
N ASN A 48 7.32 3.28 3.47
CA ASN A 48 6.89 2.42 2.36
C ASN A 48 6.79 3.21 1.06
N SER A 49 6.20 4.41 1.08
CA SER A 49 6.15 5.29 -0.08
C SER A 49 7.54 5.64 -0.61
N TYR A 50 8.50 5.92 0.28
CA TYR A 50 9.88 6.20 -0.12
C TYR A 50 10.54 4.98 -0.78
N SER A 51 10.43 3.79 -0.18
CA SER A 51 10.95 2.55 -0.77
C SER A 51 10.34 2.27 -2.13
N ILE A 52 9.01 2.41 -2.28
CA ILE A 52 8.33 2.23 -3.57
C ILE A 52 8.84 3.22 -4.61
N GLN A 53 9.06 4.50 -4.26
CA GLN A 53 9.62 5.48 -5.19
C GLN A 53 11.05 5.12 -5.61
N LYS A 54 11.87 4.62 -4.68
CA LYS A 54 13.21 4.15 -4.97
C LYS A 54 13.17 2.95 -5.93
N ASP A 55 12.38 1.93 -5.59
CA ASP A 55 12.21 0.72 -6.42
C ASP A 55 11.66 1.06 -7.80
N ALA A 56 10.74 2.03 -7.89
CA ALA A 56 10.22 2.53 -9.17
C ALA A 56 11.32 3.12 -10.05
N ARG A 57 12.23 3.93 -9.47
CA ARG A 57 13.35 4.51 -10.21
C ARG A 57 14.33 3.44 -10.69
N GLU A 58 14.74 2.54 -9.80
CA GLU A 58 15.67 1.45 -10.14
C GLU A 58 15.09 0.53 -11.22
N LEU A 59 13.79 0.22 -11.12
CA LEU A 59 13.09 -0.53 -12.16
C LEU A 59 13.04 0.23 -13.47
N ASN A 60 12.66 1.51 -13.45
CA ASN A 60 12.57 2.32 -14.66
C ASN A 60 13.95 2.48 -15.34
N GLU A 61 15.01 2.74 -14.58
CA GLU A 61 16.39 2.80 -15.10
C GLU A 61 16.76 1.49 -15.80
N LYS A 62 16.53 0.35 -15.15
CA LYS A 62 16.79 -0.97 -15.74
C LYS A 62 15.96 -1.25 -17.00
N LEU A 63 14.69 -0.85 -17.02
CA LEU A 63 13.80 -1.03 -18.17
C LEU A 63 14.21 -0.14 -19.35
N GLN A 64 14.68 1.09 -19.07
CA GLN A 64 15.22 2.00 -20.08
C GLN A 64 16.54 1.49 -20.65
N GLU A 65 17.45 0.98 -19.81
CA GLU A 65 18.69 0.34 -20.26
C GLU A 65 18.42 -0.86 -21.19
N ASN A 66 17.39 -1.64 -20.90
CA ASN A 66 16.97 -2.76 -21.75
C ASN A 66 16.36 -2.29 -23.08
N GLY A 67 15.60 -1.18 -23.09
CA GLY A 67 14.97 -0.58 -24.27
C GLY A 67 13.87 -1.43 -24.93
N ASN A 68 13.47 -2.56 -24.33
CA ASN A 68 12.51 -3.49 -24.97
C ASN A 68 11.08 -2.95 -24.95
N ILE A 69 10.70 -2.18 -23.92
CA ILE A 69 9.38 -1.56 -23.84
C ILE A 69 9.25 -0.49 -24.94
N ASP A 70 10.28 0.33 -25.17
CA ASP A 70 10.26 1.35 -26.22
C ASP A 70 10.15 0.72 -27.62
N LYS A 71 10.88 -0.38 -27.86
CA LYS A 71 10.74 -1.18 -29.10
C LYS A 71 9.34 -1.76 -29.27
N LEU A 72 8.70 -2.18 -28.19
CA LEU A 72 7.32 -2.67 -28.23
C LEU A 72 6.35 -1.52 -28.55
N MET A 73 6.55 -0.35 -27.93
CA MET A 73 5.75 0.84 -28.14
C MET A 73 5.85 1.39 -29.56
N SER A 74 6.99 1.21 -30.24
CA SER A 74 7.17 1.62 -31.64
C SER A 74 6.45 0.72 -32.66
N GLY A 75 5.94 -0.43 -32.23
CA GLY A 75 5.23 -1.38 -33.09
C GLY A 75 6.11 -2.20 -34.04
N GLN A 76 7.44 -2.03 -33.98
CA GLN A 76 8.40 -2.72 -34.85
C GLN A 76 9.34 -3.62 -34.05
N ILE A 77 8.78 -4.52 -33.25
CA ILE A 77 9.58 -5.44 -32.42
C ILE A 77 9.81 -6.78 -33.14
N PRO A 78 11.07 -7.21 -33.34
CA PRO A 78 11.37 -8.57 -33.76
C PRO A 78 10.76 -9.60 -32.81
N VAL A 79 10.40 -10.79 -33.32
CA VAL A 79 9.76 -11.85 -32.51
C VAL A 79 10.62 -12.24 -31.30
N ASP A 80 11.95 -12.29 -31.47
CA ASP A 80 12.88 -12.62 -30.38
C ASP A 80 12.94 -11.54 -29.29
N ASP A 81 12.79 -10.27 -29.69
CA ASP A 81 12.75 -9.12 -28.76
C ASP A 81 11.39 -9.04 -28.04
N LYS A 82 10.31 -9.57 -28.64
CA LYS A 82 8.97 -9.62 -28.04
C LYS A 82 8.98 -10.39 -26.71
N VAL A 83 9.72 -11.49 -26.62
CA VAL A 83 9.83 -12.27 -25.39
C VAL A 83 10.49 -11.47 -24.27
N ARG A 84 11.53 -10.70 -24.58
CA ARG A 84 12.23 -9.83 -23.62
C ARG A 84 11.35 -8.67 -23.17
N ALA A 85 10.65 -8.03 -24.12
CA ALA A 85 9.64 -7.02 -23.79
C ALA A 85 8.56 -7.57 -22.86
N TYR A 86 8.14 -8.82 -23.02
CA TYR A 86 7.15 -9.44 -22.14
C TYR A 86 7.70 -9.74 -20.74
N GLN A 87 8.99 -10.02 -20.60
CA GLN A 87 9.64 -10.15 -19.30
C GLN A 87 9.71 -8.81 -18.58
N ASP A 88 10.07 -7.76 -19.31
CA ASP A 88 10.13 -6.38 -18.82
C ASP A 88 8.73 -5.88 -18.39
N LEU A 89 7.70 -6.10 -19.22
CA LEU A 89 6.31 -5.81 -18.86
C LEU A 89 5.84 -6.61 -17.64
N TRP A 90 6.19 -7.88 -17.56
CA TRP A 90 5.83 -8.71 -16.41
C TRP A 90 6.45 -8.18 -15.11
N ALA A 91 7.72 -7.75 -15.14
CA ALA A 91 8.36 -7.12 -13.99
C ALA A 91 7.62 -5.84 -13.57
N MET A 92 7.25 -5.01 -14.54
CA MET A 92 6.53 -3.76 -14.29
C MET A 92 5.12 -4.00 -13.74
N PHE A 93 4.37 -4.95 -14.29
CA PHE A 93 3.05 -5.31 -13.78
C PHE A 93 3.11 -5.90 -12.36
N ASN A 94 4.17 -6.64 -12.02
CA ASN A 94 4.35 -7.11 -10.64
C ASN A 94 4.71 -5.99 -9.67
N PHE A 95 5.48 -4.99 -10.12
CA PHE A 95 5.73 -3.80 -9.33
C PHE A 95 4.43 -3.06 -9.04
N TYR A 96 3.59 -2.77 -10.04
CA TYR A 96 2.28 -2.17 -9.80
C TYR A 96 1.39 -3.03 -8.89
N LEU A 97 1.42 -4.36 -9.04
CA LEU A 97 0.69 -5.28 -8.17
C LEU A 97 1.18 -5.22 -6.72
N SER A 98 2.48 -5.01 -6.47
CA SER A 98 2.99 -4.83 -5.12
C SER A 98 2.48 -3.53 -4.51
N VAL A 99 2.46 -2.43 -5.27
CA VAL A 99 1.90 -1.14 -4.84
C VAL A 99 0.40 -1.27 -4.53
N PHE A 100 -0.37 -1.97 -5.38
CA PHE A 100 -1.78 -2.26 -5.12
C PHE A 100 -1.99 -3.01 -3.81
N ARG A 101 -1.17 -4.03 -3.52
CA ARG A 101 -1.25 -4.77 -2.26
C ARG A 101 -0.92 -3.89 -1.06
N GLN A 102 0.05 -2.99 -1.19
CA GLN A 102 0.36 -2.02 -0.14
C GLN A 102 -0.81 -1.05 0.10
N GLN A 103 -1.51 -0.63 -0.96
CA GLN A 103 -2.73 0.16 -0.80
C GLN A 103 -3.83 -0.62 -0.06
N GLN A 104 -4.10 -1.87 -0.45
CA GLN A 104 -5.13 -2.70 0.19
C GLN A 104 -4.83 -3.01 1.67
N ALA A 105 -3.58 -2.88 2.09
CA ALA A 105 -3.14 -3.07 3.46
C ALA A 105 -3.01 -1.76 4.25
N ASP A 106 -3.50 -0.63 3.72
CA ASP A 106 -3.30 0.72 4.26
C ASP A 106 -1.82 1.07 4.53
N GLY A 107 -0.92 0.38 3.80
CA GLY A 107 0.53 0.48 3.94
C GLY A 107 1.13 1.70 3.23
N ILE A 108 0.33 2.41 2.43
CA ILE A 108 0.70 3.67 1.76
C ILE A 108 -0.48 4.65 1.80
N PRO A 109 -0.22 5.97 1.71
CA PRO A 109 -1.29 6.97 1.64
C PRO A 109 -2.15 6.80 0.38
N GLU A 110 -3.45 7.04 0.48
CA GLU A 110 -4.39 6.94 -0.65
C GLU A 110 -3.98 7.85 -1.82
N SER A 111 -3.52 9.08 -1.53
CA SER A 111 -3.03 10.00 -2.55
C SER A 111 -1.83 9.45 -3.33
N PHE A 112 -0.96 8.70 -2.66
CA PHE A 112 0.19 8.05 -3.29
C PHE A 112 -0.26 6.89 -4.17
N ALA A 113 -1.16 6.04 -3.66
CA ALA A 113 -1.74 4.94 -4.44
C ALA A 113 -2.48 5.44 -5.68
N LYS A 114 -3.21 6.56 -5.57
CA LYS A 114 -3.94 7.18 -6.68
C LYS A 114 -3.01 7.62 -7.82
N SER A 115 -1.84 8.16 -7.51
CA SER A 115 -0.85 8.53 -8.53
C SER A 115 -0.34 7.31 -9.31
N PHE A 116 -0.01 6.22 -8.62
CA PHE A 116 0.42 4.97 -9.27
C PHE A 116 -0.72 4.28 -10.06
N SER A 117 -1.95 4.34 -9.54
CA SER A 117 -3.13 3.85 -10.26
C SER A 117 -3.33 4.62 -11.56
N ALA A 118 -3.23 5.96 -11.55
CA ALA A 118 -3.38 6.78 -12.75
C ALA A 118 -2.31 6.46 -13.80
N ASP A 119 -1.06 6.35 -13.37
CA ASP A 119 0.08 5.98 -14.21
C ASP A 119 -0.09 4.59 -14.84
N PHE A 120 -0.39 3.57 -14.02
CA PHE A 120 -0.69 2.22 -14.49
C PHE A 120 -1.82 2.22 -15.53
N CYS A 121 -2.95 2.87 -15.22
CA CYS A 121 -4.11 2.87 -16.12
C CYS A 121 -3.85 3.62 -17.43
N GLY A 122 -3.05 4.69 -17.41
CA GLY A 122 -2.57 5.35 -18.62
C GLY A 122 -1.71 4.40 -19.45
N PHE A 123 -0.75 3.74 -18.81
CA PHE A 123 0.18 2.82 -19.43
C PHE A 123 -0.54 1.62 -20.08
N VAL A 124 -1.40 0.90 -19.35
CA VAL A 124 -2.08 -0.31 -19.87
C VAL A 124 -3.17 -0.02 -20.90
N ARG A 125 -3.65 1.22 -21.00
CA ARG A 125 -4.60 1.62 -22.05
C ARG A 125 -3.91 1.94 -23.37
N SER A 126 -2.58 2.08 -23.41
CA SER A 126 -1.88 2.27 -24.68
C SER A 126 -2.06 1.02 -25.57
N PRO A 127 -2.36 1.17 -26.87
CA PRO A 127 -2.67 0.04 -27.75
C PRO A 127 -1.65 -1.11 -27.74
N PRO A 128 -0.32 -0.88 -27.88
CA PRO A 128 0.66 -1.97 -27.88
C PRO A 128 0.73 -2.69 -26.52
N ILE A 129 0.55 -1.97 -25.41
CA ILE A 129 0.57 -2.56 -24.07
C ILE A 129 -0.72 -3.30 -23.78
N SER A 130 -1.88 -2.79 -24.20
CA SER A 130 -3.15 -3.50 -24.04
C SER A 130 -3.14 -4.81 -24.83
N ALA A 131 -2.62 -4.80 -26.07
CA ALA A 131 -2.44 -6.03 -26.84
C ALA A 131 -1.48 -7.01 -26.15
N ALA A 132 -0.34 -6.52 -25.65
CA ALA A 132 0.60 -7.34 -24.90
C ALA A 132 -0.01 -7.91 -23.60
N TRP A 133 -0.81 -7.13 -22.88
CA TRP A 133 -1.54 -7.59 -21.70
C TRP A 133 -2.45 -8.77 -22.06
N ASP A 134 -3.26 -8.64 -23.11
CA ASP A 134 -4.20 -9.67 -23.54
C ASP A 134 -3.48 -10.96 -23.96
N GLU A 135 -2.37 -10.83 -24.71
CA GLU A 135 -1.51 -11.97 -25.04
C GLU A 135 -0.91 -12.62 -23.78
N MET A 136 -0.42 -11.82 -22.83
CA MET A 136 0.17 -12.34 -21.59
C MET A 136 -0.86 -13.01 -20.66
N VAL A 137 -2.13 -12.57 -20.69
CA VAL A 137 -3.27 -13.25 -20.02
C VAL A 137 -3.51 -14.61 -20.67
N GLN A 138 -3.57 -14.68 -22.00
CA GLN A 138 -3.75 -15.95 -22.74
C GLN A 138 -2.59 -16.93 -22.46
N GLN A 139 -1.37 -16.42 -22.34
CA GLN A 139 -0.17 -17.19 -21.99
C GLN A 139 -0.08 -17.54 -20.48
N LYS A 140 -1.07 -17.16 -19.66
CA LYS A 140 -1.08 -17.37 -18.20
C LYS A 140 0.11 -16.75 -17.46
N ARG A 141 0.74 -15.72 -18.03
CA ARG A 141 1.79 -14.92 -17.36
C ARG A 141 1.19 -13.89 -16.40
N ILE A 142 -0.04 -13.46 -16.71
CA ILE A 142 -0.85 -12.54 -15.90
C ILE A 142 -1.93 -13.35 -15.21
N GLY A 143 -1.97 -13.27 -13.88
CA GLY A 143 -2.91 -14.02 -13.06
C GLY A 143 -4.12 -13.20 -12.65
N ASN A 144 -5.05 -13.84 -11.91
CA ASN A 144 -6.26 -13.18 -11.41
C ASN A 144 -5.96 -11.94 -10.57
N ALA A 145 -4.87 -11.93 -9.80
CA ALA A 145 -4.49 -10.78 -8.98
C ALA A 145 -4.21 -9.52 -9.81
N HIS A 146 -3.53 -9.67 -10.94
CA HIS A 146 -3.26 -8.56 -11.87
C HIS A 146 -4.55 -8.06 -12.52
N THR A 147 -5.45 -8.98 -12.92
CA THR A 147 -6.75 -8.62 -13.49
C THR A 147 -7.62 -7.88 -12.48
N THR A 148 -7.68 -8.36 -11.23
CA THR A 148 -8.38 -7.69 -10.14
C THR A 148 -7.83 -6.29 -9.89
N MET A 149 -6.51 -6.14 -9.85
CA MET A 149 -5.87 -4.82 -9.75
C MET A 149 -6.31 -3.91 -10.90
N ARG A 150 -6.21 -4.39 -12.16
CA ARG A 150 -6.60 -3.60 -13.34
C ARG A 150 -8.07 -3.16 -13.29
N ILE A 151 -8.97 -4.04 -12.85
CA ILE A 151 -10.38 -3.70 -12.69
C ILE A 151 -10.54 -2.64 -11.59
N GLN A 152 -10.01 -2.87 -10.39
CA GLN A 152 -10.21 -1.94 -9.28
C GLN A 152 -9.57 -0.56 -9.51
N TRP A 153 -8.41 -0.51 -10.15
CA TRP A 153 -7.71 0.74 -10.44
C TRP A 153 -8.25 1.48 -11.66
N CYS A 154 -8.65 0.77 -12.73
CA CYS A 154 -8.96 1.39 -14.02
C CYS A 154 -10.44 1.42 -14.38
N SER A 155 -11.32 0.84 -13.55
CA SER A 155 -12.78 0.95 -13.68
C SER A 155 -13.38 2.09 -12.84
N ALA A 156 -12.54 2.82 -12.10
CA ALA A 156 -12.92 4.03 -11.37
C ALA A 156 -12.98 5.26 -12.29
#